data_AF-A0A840ZD28-F1
#
_entry.id   AF-A0A840ZD28-F1
#
_cell.length_a   1.000
_cell.length_b   1.000
_cell.length_c   1.000
_cell.angle_alpha   90.00
_cell.angle_beta   90.00
_cell.angle_gamma   90.00
#
_symmetry.space_group_name_H-M   'P 1'
#
loop_
_entity.id
_entity.type
_entity.pdbx_description
1 polymer ?
#
loop_
_entity_poly.entity_id
_entity_poly.type
_entity_poly.pdbx_seq_one_letter_code
_entity_poly.pdbx_strand_id
1 'polypeptide(L)' 'MRFVRAADEGGEGSLGTAAMIAFFWLKRQEDILARLSWGHYRPADTPEIARVFHHKTGELVEVPLYDTDGTAL' A
#
# COMPACT_ATOMS: atom_id res chain seq x y z
N MET A 1 -5.37 14.79 -6.54
CA MET A 1 -6.04 13.47 -6.56
C MET A 1 -7.43 13.56 -7.19
N ARG A 2 -7.53 13.72 -8.52
CA ARG A 2 -8.85 13.76 -9.20
C ARG A 2 -9.48 12.37 -9.28
N PHE A 3 -8.66 11.33 -9.46
CA PHE A 3 -9.12 9.93 -9.53
C PHE A 3 -9.73 9.44 -8.22
N VAL A 4 -9.02 9.60 -7.08
CA VAL A 4 -9.50 9.12 -5.78
C VAL A 4 -10.82 9.80 -5.39
N ARG A 5 -10.89 11.12 -5.58
CA ARG A 5 -12.14 11.87 -5.34
C ARG A 5 -13.30 11.36 -6.20
N ALA A 6 -13.07 11.08 -7.48
CA ALA A 6 -14.10 10.53 -8.35
C ALA A 6 -14.52 9.11 -7.93
N ALA A 7 -13.58 8.29 -7.44
CA ALA A 7 -13.88 6.97 -6.89
C ALA A 7 -14.74 7.08 -5.62
N ASP A 8 -14.42 8.02 -4.72
CA ASP A 8 -15.21 8.28 -3.51
C ASP A 8 -16.63 8.77 -3.85
N GLU A 9 -16.76 9.76 -4.76
CA GLU A 9 -18.06 10.28 -5.22
C GLU A 9 -18.90 9.19 -5.91
N GLY A 10 -18.26 8.19 -6.51
CA GLY A 10 -18.91 7.02 -7.12
C GLY A 10 -19.23 5.87 -6.16
N GLY A 11 -18.84 5.94 -4.89
CA GLY A 11 -19.04 4.87 -3.90
C GLY A 11 -17.98 3.74 -3.96
N GLU A 12 -16.92 3.93 -4.73
CA GLU A 12 -15.85 2.95 -5.00
C GLU A 12 -14.55 3.31 -4.26
N GLY A 13 -14.64 3.72 -2.98
CA GLY A 13 -13.48 4.19 -2.21
C GLY A 13 -12.34 3.17 -2.08
N SER A 14 -12.66 1.87 -2.15
CA SER A 14 -11.67 0.78 -2.21
C SER A 14 -10.81 0.85 -3.46
N LEU A 15 -11.39 1.22 -4.62
CA LEU A 15 -10.67 1.41 -5.88
C LEU A 15 -9.75 2.63 -5.82
N GLY A 16 -10.22 3.72 -5.23
CA GLY A 16 -9.40 4.91 -4.96
C GLY A 16 -8.18 4.57 -4.10
N THR A 17 -8.39 3.79 -3.03
CA THR A 17 -7.33 3.31 -2.13
C THR A 17 -6.34 2.40 -2.86
N ALA A 18 -6.82 1.42 -3.63
CA ALA A 18 -5.96 0.53 -4.40
C ALA A 18 -5.09 1.29 -5.42
N ALA A 19 -5.66 2.32 -6.07
CA ALA A 19 -4.91 3.17 -7.00
C ALA A 19 -3.82 4.00 -6.29
N MET A 20 -4.09 4.49 -5.08
CA MET A 20 -3.06 5.16 -4.27
C MET A 20 -1.91 4.23 -3.91
N ILE A 21 -2.22 3.03 -3.42
CA ILE A 21 -1.19 2.04 -3.06
C ILE A 21 -0.37 1.66 -4.30
N ALA A 22 -1.02 1.46 -5.45
CA ALA A 22 -0.33 1.17 -6.69
C ALA A 22 0.63 2.29 -7.10
N PHE A 23 0.21 3.55 -6.96
CA PHE A 23 1.00 4.72 -7.34
C PHE A 23 2.15 5.01 -6.37
N PHE A 24 1.87 5.13 -5.08
CA PHE A 24 2.88 5.53 -4.09
C PHE A 24 3.86 4.39 -3.79
N TRP A 25 3.39 3.15 -3.72
CA TRP A 25 4.25 2.00 -3.36
C TRP A 25 4.69 1.18 -4.57
N LEU A 26 4.40 1.66 -5.79
CA LEU A 26 4.76 1.01 -7.05
C LEU A 26 4.32 -0.46 -7.11
N LYS A 27 3.14 -0.75 -6.55
CA LYS A 27 2.59 -2.11 -6.47
C LYS A 27 1.70 -2.41 -7.67
N ARG A 28 1.70 -3.68 -8.09
CA ARG A 28 0.77 -4.19 -9.09
C ARG A 28 -0.58 -4.44 -8.44
N GLN A 29 -1.66 -4.23 -9.21
CA GLN A 29 -3.02 -4.46 -8.73
C GLN A 29 -3.22 -5.88 -8.16
N GLU A 30 -2.60 -6.90 -8.77
CA GLU A 30 -2.70 -8.29 -8.29
C GLU A 30 -2.11 -8.47 -6.89
N ASP A 31 -0.97 -7.82 -6.59
CA ASP A 31 -0.35 -7.90 -5.28
C ASP A 31 -1.18 -7.17 -4.21
N ILE A 32 -1.88 -6.09 -4.60
CA ILE A 32 -2.75 -5.32 -3.72
C ILE A 32 -4.03 -6.10 -3.41
N LEU A 33 -4.71 -6.60 -4.45
CA LEU A 33 -6.04 -7.19 -4.33
C LEU A 33 -6.01 -8.63 -3.81
N ALA A 34 -4.94 -9.39 -4.09
CA ALA A 34 -4.89 -10.82 -3.75
C ALA A 34 -3.95 -11.18 -2.61
N ARG A 35 -2.95 -10.34 -2.29
CA ARG A 35 -1.86 -10.70 -1.35
C ARG A 35 -1.72 -9.75 -0.18
N LEU A 36 -2.02 -8.47 -0.36
CA LEU A 36 -1.94 -7.49 0.73
C LEU A 36 -2.99 -7.81 1.78
N SER A 37 -2.59 -7.75 3.05
CA SER A 37 -3.45 -8.02 4.19
C SER A 37 -3.26 -6.94 5.24
N TRP A 38 -4.21 -6.82 6.16
CA TRP A 38 -4.14 -5.81 7.20
C TRP A 38 -2.95 -6.01 8.15
N GLY A 39 -2.58 -7.26 8.43
CA GLY A 39 -1.39 -7.58 9.22
C GLY A 39 -0.07 -7.23 8.55
N HIS A 40 -0.09 -6.81 7.28
CA HIS A 40 1.11 -6.34 6.58
C HIS A 40 1.32 -4.82 6.72
N TYR A 41 0.29 -4.05 7.06
CA TYR A 41 0.41 -2.60 7.23
C TYR A 41 0.55 -2.25 8.70
N ARG A 42 1.67 -1.60 9.07
CA ARG A 42 1.97 -1.21 10.46
C ARG A 42 1.78 -2.40 11.43
N PRO A 43 2.48 -3.52 11.18
CA PRO A 43 2.34 -4.70 12.02
C PRO A 43 2.71 -4.37 13.48
N ALA A 44 2.12 -5.11 14.43
CA ALA A 44 2.20 -4.77 15.85
C ALA A 44 3.63 -4.77 16.42
N ASP A 45 4.52 -5.58 15.84
CA ASP A 45 5.93 -5.68 16.18
C ASP A 45 6.79 -4.57 15.56
N THR A 46 6.35 -3.95 14.46
CA THR A 46 7.14 -2.95 13.72
C THR A 46 6.20 -1.95 13.03
N PRO A 47 5.58 -1.02 13.77
CA PRO A 47 4.48 -0.16 13.28
C PRO A 47 4.90 0.92 12.27
N GLU A 48 6.20 1.09 12.03
CA GLU A 48 6.81 2.04 11.09
C GLU A 48 7.04 1.49 9.68
N ILE A 49 6.67 0.22 9.43
CA ILE A 49 6.84 -0.41 8.11
C ILE A 49 5.51 -0.91 7.50
N ALA A 50 5.58 -1.20 6.20
CA ALA A 50 4.66 -2.09 5.52
C ALA A 50 5.42 -3.32 4.99
N ARG A 51 4.77 -4.48 5.03
CA ARG A 51 5.28 -5.73 4.44
C ARG A 51 4.63 -5.91 3.07
N VAL A 52 5.42 -6.01 2.00
CA VAL A 52 4.88 -6.18 0.63
C VAL A 52 5.54 -7.35 -0.07
N PHE A 53 4.81 -8.04 -0.93
CA PHE A 53 5.39 -9.13 -1.72
C PHE A 53 6.25 -8.60 -2.86
N HIS A 54 7.47 -9.09 -2.98
CA HIS A 54 8.32 -8.83 -4.14
C HIS A 54 7.81 -9.64 -5.33
N HIS A 55 7.34 -8.97 -6.38
CA HIS A 55 6.58 -9.61 -7.45
C HIS A 55 7.35 -10.74 -8.17
N LYS A 56 8.69 -10.64 -8.29
CA LYS A 56 9.49 -11.65 -8.99
C LYS A 56 9.83 -12.87 -8.14
N THR A 57 10.08 -12.67 -6.84
CA THR A 57 10.58 -13.74 -5.95
C THR A 57 9.48 -14.31 -5.05
N GLY A 58 8.39 -13.58 -4.85
CA GLY A 58 7.33 -13.95 -3.91
C GLY A 58 7.71 -13.74 -2.44
N GLU A 59 8.88 -13.20 -2.15
CA GLU A 59 9.31 -12.92 -0.78
C GLU A 59 8.54 -11.73 -0.20
N LEU A 60 8.28 -11.79 1.10
CA LEU A 60 7.70 -10.68 1.84
C LEU A 60 8.84 -9.75 2.29
N VAL A 61 8.86 -8.52 1.78
CA VAL A 61 9.89 -7.52 2.07
C VAL A 61 9.33 -6.37 2.90
N GLU A 62 10.16 -5.80 3.76
CA GLU A 62 9.80 -4.66 4.60
C GLU A 62 10.13 -3.35 3.90
N VAL A 63 9.16 -2.43 3.88
CA VAL A 63 9.25 -1.11 3.27
C VAL A 63 8.97 -0.08 4.35
N PRO A 64 9.86 0.89 4.59
CA PRO A 64 9.63 1.95 5.56
C PRO A 64 8.46 2.83 5.13
N LEU A 65 7.63 3.25 6.09
CA LEU A 65 6.54 4.22 5.87
C LEU A 65 6.99 5.67 6.08
N TYR A 66 8.17 5.87 6.64
CA TYR A 66 8.73 7.18 6.94
C TYR A 66 10.20 7.23 6.50
N ASP A 67 10.65 8.40 6.07
CA ASP A 67 12.05 8.69 5.84
C ASP A 67 12.80 8.80 7.19
N THR A 68 14.11 8.86 7.14
CA THR A 68 15.04 8.99 8.26
C THR A 68 14.78 10.23 9.13
N ASP A 69 14.18 11.28 8.57
CA ASP A 69 13.79 12.51 9.28
C ASP A 69 12.35 12.47 9.83
N GLY A 70 11.63 11.35 9.65
CA GLY A 70 10.25 11.15 10.09
C GLY A 70 9.18 11.62 9.10
N THR A 71 9.56 12.11 7.92
CA THR A 71 8.62 12.47 6.85
C THR A 71 7.93 11.21 6.32
N ALA A 72 6.60 11.22 6.23
CA ALA A 72 5.86 10.09 5.66
C ALA A 72 6.18 9.91 4.16
N LEU A 73 6.45 8.66 3.77
CA LEU A 73 6.76 8.24 2.39
C LEU A 73 5.49 7.96 1.57
#